data_AF-A0A2U1JCH7-F1
#
_entry.id   AF-A0A2U1JCH7-F1
#
_cell.length_a   1.000
_cell.length_b   1.000
_cell.length_c   1.000
_cell.angle_alpha   90.00
_cell.angle_beta   90.00
_cell.angle_gamma   90.00
#
_symmetry.space_group_name_H-M   'P 1'
#
loop_
_entity.id
_entity.type
_entity.pdbx_description
1 polymer ?
#
loop_
_entity_poly.entity_id
_entity_poly.type
_entity_poly.pdbx_seq_one_letter_code
_entity_poly.pdbx_strand_id
1 'polypeptide(L)' 'MGVLNINLGPNKVYVLNQQPPNRQIWLSSPISGPKRFEYDSETKLWISTKNEGSLIQMLNKELTDILHVKIEIPE' A
#
# COMPACT_ATOMS: atom_id res chain seq x y z
N MET A 1 6.74 4.07 -16.29
CA MET A 1 7.26 4.12 -14.91
C MET A 1 6.09 4.45 -14.00
N GLY A 2 5.83 3.65 -12.97
CA GLY A 2 4.68 3.81 -12.08
C GLY A 2 5.09 3.60 -10.63
N VAL A 3 6.11 4.35 -10.19
CA VAL A 3 6.64 4.28 -8.83
C VAL A 3 6.22 5.52 -8.06
N LEU A 4 5.62 5.33 -6.89
CA LEU A 4 5.34 6.36 -5.91
C LEU A 4 6.21 6.11 -4.68
N ASN A 5 7.03 7.09 -4.32
CA ASN A 5 7.82 7.07 -3.09
C ASN A 5 7.18 8.01 -2.07
N ILE A 6 6.86 7.51 -0.88
CA ILE A 6 6.37 8.32 0.24
C ILE A 6 7.49 8.34 1.29
N ASN A 7 8.15 9.48 1.43
CA ASN A 7 9.23 9.67 2.39
C ASN A 7 8.72 10.48 3.60
N LEU A 8 8.67 9.85 4.77
CA LEU A 8 8.23 10.44 6.04
C LEU A 8 9.39 10.68 7.01
N GLY A 9 10.63 10.75 6.50
CA GLY A 9 11.84 10.95 7.29
C GLY A 9 12.66 9.67 7.49
N PRO A 10 13.66 9.71 8.39
CA PRO A 10 14.63 8.64 8.57
C PRO A 10 13.97 7.27 8.81
N ASN A 11 14.32 6.28 7.99
CA ASN A 11 13.81 4.90 8.05
C ASN A 11 12.28 4.75 7.90
N LYS A 12 11.59 5.76 7.38
CA LYS A 12 10.12 5.74 7.17
C LYS A 12 9.79 6.02 5.72
N VAL A 13 10.22 5.12 4.84
CA VAL A 13 10.01 5.23 3.39
C VAL A 13 9.13 4.11 2.90
N TYR A 14 8.03 4.47 2.25
CA TYR A 14 7.18 3.54 1.52
C TYR A 14 7.48 3.65 0.03
N VAL A 15 7.47 2.50 -0.64
CA VAL A 15 7.60 2.45 -2.11
C VAL A 15 6.41 1.68 -2.66
N LEU A 16 5.58 2.34 -3.45
CA LEU A 16 4.55 1.69 -4.24
C LEU A 16 5.04 1.62 -5.68
N ASN A 17 4.96 0.44 -6.27
CA ASN A 17 5.39 0.20 -7.64
C ASN A 17 4.31 -0.55 -8.41
N GLN A 18 3.86 0.03 -9.51
CA GLN A 18 3.03 -0.66 -10.49
C GLN A 18 3.84 -1.74 -11.19
N GLN A 19 3.29 -2.95 -11.23
CA GLN A 19 3.86 -4.11 -11.92
C GLN A 19 2.93 -4.57 -13.03
N PRO A 20 2.94 -3.88 -14.21
CA PRO A 20 2.03 -4.19 -15.30
C PRO A 20 2.07 -5.64 -15.80
N PRO A 21 3.24 -6.30 -15.95
CA PRO A 21 3.28 -7.71 -16.40
C PRO A 21 2.51 -8.65 -15.49
N ASN A 22 2.53 -8.39 -14.18
CA ASN A 22 1.87 -9.20 -13.16
C ASN A 22 0.46 -8.70 -12.82
N ARG A 23 0.02 -7.56 -13.38
CA ARG A 23 -1.22 -6.86 -13.01
C ARG A 23 -1.33 -6.59 -11.51
N GLN A 24 -0.20 -6.22 -10.91
CA GLN A 24 -0.08 -6.03 -9.47
C GLN A 24 0.38 -4.62 -9.11
N ILE A 25 0.11 -4.24 -7.86
CA ILE A 25 0.84 -3.18 -7.16
C ILE A 25 1.69 -3.84 -6.08
N TRP A 26 2.97 -3.46 -6.03
CA TRP A 26 3.87 -3.88 -4.98
C TRP A 26 4.08 -2.73 -4.00
N LEU A 27 3.94 -3.02 -2.71
CA LEU A 27 4.21 -2.11 -1.61
C LEU A 27 5.48 -2.58 -0.91
N SER A 28 6.44 -1.70 -0.71
CA SER A 28 7.47 -1.84 0.31
C SER A 28 7.06 -0.96 1.49
N SER A 29 6.66 -1.57 2.60
CA SER A 29 6.34 -0.86 3.85
C SER A 29 7.53 -0.95 4.82
N PRO A 30 7.89 0.15 5.51
CA PRO A 30 8.88 0.12 6.59
C PRO A 30 8.36 -0.56 7.86
N ILE A 31 7.04 -0.79 7.98
CA ILE A 31 6.42 -1.42 9.15
C ILE A 31 6.22 -2.92 8.91
N SER A 32 5.63 -3.26 7.75
CA SER A 32 5.09 -4.59 7.51
C SER A 32 5.79 -5.32 6.36
N GLY A 33 6.84 -4.72 5.80
CA GLY A 33 7.66 -5.29 4.75
C GLY A 33 6.96 -5.33 3.37
N PRO A 34 7.45 -6.16 2.45
CA PRO A 34 6.95 -6.20 1.08
C PRO A 34 5.58 -6.90 0.99
N LYS A 35 4.67 -6.29 0.24
CA LYS A 35 3.33 -6.83 -0.05
C LYS A 35 2.97 -6.65 -1.52
N ARG A 36 2.07 -7.51 -1.98
CA ARG A 36 1.59 -7.54 -3.36
C ARG A 36 0.09 -7.50 -3.35
N PHE A 37 -0.47 -6.70 -4.25
CA PHE A 37 -1.90 -6.50 -4.36
C PHE A 37 -2.34 -6.75 -5.79
N GLU A 38 -3.44 -7.45 -5.95
CA GLU A 38 -4.10 -7.70 -7.23
C GLU A 38 -5.42 -6.93 -7.26
N TYR A 39 -5.78 -6.46 -8.45
CA TYR A 39 -7.04 -5.74 -8.62
C TYR A 39 -8.21 -6.72 -8.65
N ASP A 40 -9.13 -6.57 -7.70
CA ASP A 40 -10.40 -7.27 -7.71
C ASP A 40 -11.44 -6.42 -8.46
N SER A 41 -11.97 -6.97 -9.55
CA SER A 41 -12.97 -6.29 -10.38
C SER A 41 -14.34 -6.15 -9.72
N GLU A 42 -14.67 -7.01 -8.75
CA GLU A 42 -15.98 -6.97 -8.08
C GLU A 42 -16.02 -5.85 -7.04
N THR A 43 -15.02 -5.79 -6.16
CA THR A 43 -14.92 -4.74 -5.14
C THR A 43 -14.30 -3.45 -5.67
N LYS A 44 -13.63 -3.49 -6.83
CA LYS A 44 -12.80 -2.40 -7.40
C LYS A 44 -11.62 -1.99 -6.52
N LEU A 45 -11.16 -2.90 -5.66
CA LEU A 45 -10.07 -2.65 -4.73
C LEU A 45 -8.81 -3.44 -5.12
N TRP A 46 -7.67 -2.96 -4.64
CA TRP A 46 -6.41 -3.69 -4.69
C TRP A 46 -6.29 -4.56 -3.44
N ILE A 47 -6.45 -5.87 -3.58
CA ILE A 47 -6.52 -6.84 -2.48
C ILE A 47 -5.18 -7.57 -2.33
N SER A 48 -4.73 -7.76 -1.09
CA SER A 48 -3.49 -8.48 -0.79
C SER A 48 -3.58 -9.93 -1.27
N THR A 49 -2.52 -10.40 -1.96
CA THR A 49 -2.42 -11.80 -2.40
C THR A 49 -2.27 -12.79 -1.23
N LYS A 50 -2.18 -12.30 0.01
CA LYS A 50 -2.10 -13.10 1.25
C LYS A 50 -3.35 -12.97 2.13
N ASN A 51 -4.45 -12.41 1.61
CA ASN A 51 -5.70 -12.17 2.35
C ASN A 51 -5.53 -11.27 3.58
N GLU A 52 -4.66 -10.26 3.48
CA GLU A 52 -4.36 -9.30 4.57
C GLU A 52 -5.17 -7.99 4.46
N GLY A 53 -6.23 -7.97 3.63
CA GLY A 53 -7.07 -6.79 3.36
C GLY A 53 -6.68 -6.00 2.11
N SER A 54 -7.24 -4.80 1.96
CA SER A 54 -6.98 -3.93 0.80
C SER A 54 -5.74 -3.03 1.00
N LEU A 55 -5.15 -2.58 -0.11
CA LEU A 55 -4.03 -1.64 -0.13
C LEU A 55 -4.37 -0.35 0.63
N ILE A 56 -5.57 0.19 0.41
CA ILE A 56 -6.02 1.44 1.00
C ILE A 56 -6.22 1.29 2.51
N GLN A 57 -6.86 0.21 2.95
CA GLN A 57 -7.04 -0.10 4.38
C GLN A 57 -5.69 -0.21 5.08
N MET A 58 -4.71 -0.87 4.44
CA MET A 58 -3.38 -1.03 4.98
C MET A 58 -2.63 0.30 5.09
N LEU A 59 -2.65 1.12 4.03
CA LEU A 59 -2.03 2.44 4.06
C LEU A 59 -2.67 3.34 5.12
N ASN A 60 -4.00 3.37 5.21
CA ASN A 60 -4.71 4.13 6.24
C ASN A 60 -4.27 3.76 7.64
N LYS A 61 -4.21 2.45 7.93
CA LYS A 61 -3.76 1.94 9.23
C LYS A 61 -2.31 2.35 9.51
N GLU A 62 -1.40 1.99 8.62
CA GLU A 62 0.05 2.19 8.84
C GLU A 62 0.44 3.67 8.88
N LEU A 63 -0.16 4.51 8.04
CA LEU A 63 0.11 5.94 8.03
C LEU A 63 -0.49 6.63 9.27
N THR A 64 -1.67 6.22 9.72
CA THR A 64 -2.25 6.72 10.97
C THR A 64 -1.35 6.36 12.16
N ASP A 65 -0.88 5.11 12.22
CA ASP A 65 0.00 4.64 13.29
C ASP A 65 1.34 5.39 13.30
N ILE A 66 1.95 5.64 12.13
CA ILE A 66 3.29 6.25 12.06
C ILE A 66 3.27 7.77 12.26
N LEU A 67 2.21 8.45 11.80
CA LEU A 67 2.06 9.90 11.88
C LEU A 67 1.38 10.34 13.17
N HIS A 68 0.74 9.41 13.91
CA HIS A 68 -0.06 9.70 15.10
C HIS A 68 -1.17 10.74 14.82
N VAL A 69 -1.65 10.78 13.58
CA VAL A 69 -2.74 11.64 13.10
C VAL A 69 -3.68 10.75 12.31
N LYS A 70 -4.98 10.95 12.46
CA LYS A 70 -5.98 10.21 11.70
C LYS A 70 -5.81 10.48 10.20
N ILE A 71 -5.49 9.46 9.42
CA ILE A 71 -5.42 9.50 7.96
C ILE A 71 -6.64 8.79 7.39
N GLU A 72 -7.31 9.43 6.43
CA GLU A 72 -8.42 8.86 5.68
C GLU A 72 -8.16 8.99 4.18
N ILE A 73 -7.77 7.89 3.57
CA ILE A 73 -7.69 7.71 2.12
C ILE A 73 -9.01 7.06 1.69
N PRO A 74 -9.79 7.70 0.79
CA PRO A 74 -11.04 7.14 0.30
C PRO A 74 -10.81 5.88 -0.55
N GLU A 75 -11.78 4.96 -0.48
CA GLU A 75 -11.83 3.73 -1.30
C GLU A 75 -12.36 3.99 -2.71
#